data_AF-A0A2E7MAZ5-F1
#
_entry.id   AF-A0A2E7MAZ5-F1
#
_cell.length_a   1.000
_cell.length_b   1.000
_cell.length_c   1.000
_cell.angle_alpha   90.00
_cell.angle_beta   90.00
_cell.angle_gamma   90.00
#
_symmetry.space_group_name_H-M   'P 1'
#
loop_
_entity.id
_entity.type
_entity.pdbx_description
1 polymer ?
#
loop_
_entity_poly.entity_id
_entity_poly.type
_entity_poly.pdbx_seq_one_letter_code
_entity_poly.pdbx_strand_id
1 'polypeptide(L)'
;MTSSSPSAALSLPLVGMLILVAAPVMADTQGLAVDGTVSNHGEVGSTTIERLLTAHGLRGAPYKALRDTLVADASLPGEELAALSSHEDWRVRVTASAVLGWRTSPQLFQAIQDATPVQARSGRQDLRHEAFSQPNSRPAVVERLLHGSDSSAVRSGVAVNLVGKGDDWGSLTVHILAEERSAEVRVALLWMLRGAEAQAAMDGAQLGLMDTDATVRAQACRTVGYHPLGAELVSELLNALDDDDGRVRADAARSLGWLRAEEASDALVPGLVDPVPEVRLHSLRAISRLDPSGYRLVPWLGTLMDDQDSRVARLARRLHDQ
;
A
#
# COMPACT_ATOMS: atom_id res chain seq x y z
N MET A 1 47.24 37.43 -4.20
CA MET A 1 47.69 37.01 -5.54
C MET A 1 48.83 36.02 -5.33
N THR A 2 48.82 34.76 -5.71
CA THR A 2 47.81 33.78 -6.14
C THR A 2 48.41 32.44 -5.73
N SER A 3 47.64 31.66 -4.97
CA SER A 3 47.91 30.27 -4.59
C SER A 3 47.72 29.36 -5.79
N SER A 4 48.69 28.48 -6.08
CA SER A 4 48.55 27.43 -7.09
C SER A 4 48.92 26.08 -6.48
N SER A 5 47.90 25.33 -6.08
CA SER A 5 47.96 23.89 -5.83
C SER A 5 47.60 23.15 -7.12
N PRO A 6 48.36 22.12 -7.56
CA PRO A 6 47.86 21.15 -8.52
C PRO A 6 47.34 19.93 -7.76
N SER A 7 46.02 19.73 -7.75
CA SER A 7 45.41 18.48 -7.32
C SER A 7 45.38 17.53 -8.52
N ALA A 8 46.13 16.43 -8.42
CA ALA A 8 46.18 15.38 -9.41
C ALA A 8 44.91 14.52 -9.30
N ALA A 9 44.10 14.52 -10.35
CA ALA A 9 42.99 13.58 -10.52
C ALA A 9 43.55 12.21 -10.94
N LEU A 10 43.50 11.24 -10.03
CA LEU A 10 43.71 9.82 -10.31
C LEU A 10 42.35 9.19 -10.61
N SER A 11 42.13 8.95 -11.90
CA SER A 11 41.11 8.09 -12.49
C SER A 11 41.46 6.62 -12.31
N LEU A 12 40.52 5.79 -11.82
CA LEU A 12 40.41 4.33 -11.98
C LEU A 12 38.95 3.90 -11.62
N PRO A 13 38.45 2.72 -12.04
CA PRO A 13 37.13 2.55 -12.64
C PRO A 13 36.09 1.90 -11.70
N LEU A 14 34.81 2.20 -11.95
CA LEU A 14 33.68 1.46 -11.37
C LEU A 14 33.64 0.04 -11.98
N VAL A 15 33.94 -0.97 -11.17
CA VAL A 15 33.65 -2.37 -11.46
C VAL A 15 32.23 -2.65 -10.99
N GLY A 16 31.42 -3.18 -11.92
CA GLY A 16 30.03 -3.55 -11.67
C GLY A 16 29.88 -4.78 -10.78
N MET A 17 28.73 -4.86 -10.11
CA MET A 17 28.32 -6.04 -9.38
C MET A 17 26.90 -6.40 -9.84
N LEU A 18 26.84 -7.27 -10.86
CA LEU A 18 25.64 -8.02 -11.22
C LEU A 18 25.40 -9.07 -10.14
N ILE A 19 24.22 -9.06 -9.52
CA ILE A 19 23.74 -10.17 -8.70
C ILE A 19 23.02 -11.14 -9.66
N LEU A 20 23.69 -12.27 -9.89
CA LEU A 20 23.18 -13.45 -10.60
C LEU A 20 22.40 -14.31 -9.59
N VAL A 21 21.08 -14.43 -9.74
CA VAL A 21 20.29 -15.41 -8.97
C VAL A 21 19.98 -16.61 -9.86
N ALA A 22 20.26 -17.78 -9.29
CA ALA A 22 20.36 -19.09 -9.92
C ALA A 22 19.03 -19.64 -10.45
N ALA A 23 19.13 -20.38 -11.56
CA ALA A 23 18.07 -21.23 -12.11
C ALA A 23 17.88 -22.51 -11.26
N PRO A 24 16.66 -23.05 -11.13
CA PRO A 24 16.45 -24.34 -10.50
C PRO A 24 16.71 -25.51 -11.47
N VAL A 25 17.23 -26.56 -10.86
CA VAL A 25 17.70 -27.85 -11.37
C VAL A 25 16.55 -28.67 -11.98
N MET A 26 16.84 -29.28 -13.14
CA MET A 26 15.99 -30.29 -13.78
C MET A 26 15.94 -31.57 -12.96
N ALA A 27 14.73 -32.07 -12.70
CA ALA A 27 14.49 -33.44 -12.26
C ALA A 27 13.75 -34.20 -13.37
N ASP A 28 14.38 -35.28 -13.84
CA ASP A 28 13.82 -36.26 -14.74
C ASP A 28 12.58 -36.95 -14.14
N THR A 29 11.49 -36.99 -14.89
CA THR A 29 10.50 -38.08 -14.82
C THR A 29 10.09 -38.48 -16.23
N GLN A 30 10.62 -39.61 -16.70
CA GLN A 30 10.06 -40.33 -17.83
C GLN A 30 8.82 -41.12 -17.42
N GLY A 31 7.80 -41.08 -18.27
CA GLY A 31 6.88 -42.21 -18.49
C GLY A 31 5.50 -42.08 -17.86
N LEU A 32 4.52 -41.63 -18.66
CA LEU A 32 3.32 -42.40 -19.01
C LEU A 32 2.43 -41.57 -19.95
N ALA A 33 2.38 -42.00 -21.21
CA ALA A 33 1.40 -41.51 -22.17
C ALA A 33 0.00 -41.98 -21.73
N VAL A 34 -0.89 -41.01 -21.50
CA VAL A 34 -2.34 -41.24 -21.54
C VAL A 34 -2.92 -40.21 -22.49
N ASP A 35 -3.39 -40.73 -23.60
CA ASP A 35 -4.15 -40.04 -24.64
C ASP A 35 -5.43 -39.43 -24.04
N GLY A 36 -5.65 -38.14 -24.29
CA GLY A 36 -6.73 -37.40 -23.65
C GLY A 36 -6.67 -35.91 -23.95
N THR A 37 -7.00 -35.54 -25.19
CA THR A 37 -7.47 -34.22 -25.65
C THR A 37 -7.26 -33.06 -24.68
N VAL A 38 -6.05 -32.51 -24.66
CA VAL A 38 -5.79 -31.20 -24.05
C VAL A 38 -6.39 -30.15 -24.99
N SER A 39 -7.40 -29.45 -24.49
CA SER A 39 -8.02 -28.32 -25.19
C SER A 39 -6.95 -27.24 -25.40
N ASN A 40 -6.65 -26.96 -26.67
CA ASN A 40 -5.64 -26.01 -27.14
C ASN A 40 -6.06 -24.52 -26.96
N HIS A 41 -6.74 -24.19 -25.85
CA HIS A 41 -7.28 -22.84 -25.59
C HIS A 41 -6.32 -21.96 -24.76
N GLY A 42 -5.23 -22.53 -24.23
CA GLY A 42 -4.23 -21.79 -23.44
C GLY A 42 -3.12 -21.11 -24.26
N GLU A 43 -2.65 -21.74 -25.36
CA GLU A 43 -1.52 -21.21 -26.14
C GLU A 43 -1.90 -20.09 -27.11
N VAL A 44 -3.14 -20.10 -27.63
CA VAL A 44 -3.64 -19.11 -28.62
C VAL A 44 -3.95 -17.74 -27.97
N GLY A 45 -4.37 -17.74 -26.70
CA GLY A 45 -4.60 -16.51 -25.92
C GLY A 45 -3.29 -15.77 -25.66
N SER A 46 -2.27 -16.47 -25.16
CA SER A 46 -0.93 -15.91 -24.89
C SER A 46 -0.27 -15.29 -26.14
N THR A 47 -0.39 -15.91 -27.31
CA THR A 47 0.15 -15.39 -28.57
C THR A 47 -0.62 -14.19 -29.15
N THR A 48 -1.87 -13.98 -28.76
CA THR A 48 -2.67 -12.84 -29.19
C THR A 48 -2.39 -11.61 -28.33
N ILE A 49 -2.23 -11.81 -27.03
CA ILE A 49 -1.85 -10.76 -26.07
C ILE A 49 -0.47 -10.21 -26.41
N GLU A 50 0.51 -11.09 -26.60
CA GLU A 50 1.86 -10.66 -26.95
C GLU A 50 1.94 -10.02 -28.33
N ARG A 51 1.12 -10.44 -29.29
CA ARG A 51 0.98 -9.73 -30.57
C ARG A 51 0.40 -8.35 -30.40
N LEU A 52 -0.64 -8.14 -29.59
CA LEU A 52 -1.24 -6.82 -29.39
C LEU A 52 -0.28 -5.88 -28.67
N LEU A 53 0.34 -6.36 -27.59
CA LEU A 53 1.35 -5.62 -26.83
C LEU A 53 2.58 -5.30 -27.68
N THR A 54 3.04 -6.24 -28.52
CA THR A 54 4.19 -6.04 -29.41
C THR A 54 3.85 -5.15 -30.61
N ALA A 55 2.71 -5.39 -31.28
CA ALA A 55 2.30 -4.64 -32.48
C ALA A 55 2.03 -3.16 -32.19
N HIS A 56 1.62 -2.83 -30.96
CA HIS A 56 1.35 -1.45 -30.55
C HIS A 56 2.44 -0.87 -29.63
N GLY A 57 3.52 -1.62 -29.36
CA GLY A 57 4.63 -1.16 -28.51
C GLY A 57 4.24 -0.88 -27.05
N LEU A 58 3.29 -1.65 -26.52
CA LEU A 58 2.63 -1.40 -25.23
C LEU A 58 3.23 -2.18 -24.06
N ARG A 59 4.27 -3.00 -24.27
CA ARG A 59 4.97 -3.66 -23.15
C ARG A 59 5.57 -2.60 -22.22
N GLY A 60 5.12 -2.59 -20.97
CA GLY A 60 5.52 -1.59 -19.97
C GLY A 60 4.95 -0.19 -20.22
N ALA A 61 3.98 -0.03 -21.12
CA ALA A 61 3.34 1.25 -21.35
C ALA A 61 2.54 1.71 -20.14
N PRO A 62 2.46 3.03 -19.89
CA PRO A 62 1.63 3.56 -18.82
C PRO A 62 0.15 3.23 -19.09
N TYR A 63 -0.63 3.08 -18.02
CA TYR A 63 -2.05 2.72 -18.05
C TYR A 63 -2.86 3.50 -19.11
N LYS A 64 -2.64 4.81 -19.23
CA LYS A 64 -3.35 5.66 -20.20
C LYS A 64 -3.14 5.22 -21.65
N ALA A 65 -1.89 4.92 -22.05
CA ALA A 65 -1.58 4.53 -23.42
C ALA A 65 -2.15 3.14 -23.77
N LEU A 66 -2.09 2.21 -22.82
CA LEU A 66 -2.76 0.90 -22.92
C LEU A 66 -4.27 1.08 -23.11
N ARG A 67 -4.90 1.92 -22.29
CA ARG A 67 -6.35 2.21 -22.36
C ARG A 67 -6.75 2.80 -23.69
N ASP A 68 -6.09 3.89 -24.10
CA ASP A 68 -6.45 4.60 -25.32
C ASP A 68 -6.36 3.65 -26.54
N THR A 69 -5.39 2.73 -26.55
CA THR A 69 -5.24 1.73 -27.61
C THR A 69 -6.37 0.68 -27.59
N LEU A 70 -6.65 0.07 -26.43
CA LEU A 70 -7.69 -0.96 -26.31
C LEU A 70 -9.11 -0.40 -26.50
N VAL A 71 -9.34 0.87 -26.14
CA VAL A 71 -10.61 1.57 -26.41
C VAL A 71 -10.78 1.86 -27.90
N ALA A 72 -9.70 2.27 -28.60
CA ALA A 72 -9.75 2.60 -30.02
C ALA A 72 -10.00 1.37 -30.91
N ASP A 73 -9.54 0.19 -30.49
CA ASP A 73 -9.77 -1.06 -31.21
C ASP A 73 -11.13 -1.67 -30.86
N ALA A 74 -12.17 -1.17 -31.53
CA ALA A 74 -13.53 -1.70 -31.43
C ALA A 74 -13.68 -3.13 -32.00
N SER A 75 -12.69 -3.61 -32.76
CA SER A 75 -12.73 -4.93 -33.41
C SER A 75 -12.30 -6.08 -32.49
N LEU A 76 -11.57 -5.76 -31.41
CA LEU A 76 -11.18 -6.73 -30.37
C LEU A 76 -12.40 -7.49 -29.81
N PRO A 77 -12.46 -8.82 -29.94
CA PRO A 77 -13.55 -9.62 -29.39
C PRO A 77 -13.65 -9.54 -27.86
N GLY A 78 -14.87 -9.67 -27.33
CA GLY A 78 -15.12 -9.67 -25.89
C GLY A 78 -14.43 -10.84 -25.15
N GLU A 79 -14.29 -11.99 -25.81
CA GLU A 79 -13.58 -13.16 -25.27
C GLU A 79 -12.08 -12.90 -25.12
N GLU A 80 -11.47 -12.17 -26.06
CA GLU A 80 -10.05 -11.78 -25.98
C GLU A 80 -9.84 -10.75 -24.87
N LEU A 81 -10.75 -9.78 -24.71
CA LEU A 81 -10.74 -8.85 -23.58
C LEU A 81 -10.92 -9.56 -22.24
N ALA A 82 -11.78 -10.58 -22.18
CA ALA A 82 -11.94 -11.41 -20.99
C ALA A 82 -10.65 -12.20 -20.68
N ALA A 83 -9.97 -12.74 -21.68
CA ALA A 83 -8.67 -13.39 -21.48
C ALA A 83 -7.60 -12.41 -20.96
N LEU A 84 -7.56 -11.18 -21.49
CA LEU A 84 -6.65 -10.12 -21.03
C LEU A 84 -6.91 -9.70 -19.58
N SER A 85 -8.14 -9.86 -19.07
CA SER A 85 -8.46 -9.58 -17.66
C SER A 85 -7.80 -10.53 -16.65
N SER A 86 -7.13 -11.59 -17.13
CA SER A 86 -6.34 -12.51 -16.31
C SER A 86 -4.83 -12.40 -16.56
N HIS A 87 -4.37 -11.35 -17.26
CA HIS A 87 -2.96 -11.16 -17.58
C HIS A 87 -2.13 -10.86 -16.32
N GLU A 88 -0.84 -11.27 -16.33
CA GLU A 88 0.08 -11.07 -15.21
C GLU A 88 0.31 -9.58 -14.90
N ASP A 89 0.52 -8.77 -15.94
CA ASP A 89 0.63 -7.31 -15.81
C ASP A 89 -0.71 -6.73 -15.37
N TRP A 90 -0.73 -6.19 -14.16
CA TRP A 90 -1.90 -5.58 -13.54
C TRP A 90 -2.51 -4.46 -14.40
N ARG A 91 -1.70 -3.72 -15.16
CA ARG A 91 -2.18 -2.64 -16.03
C ARG A 91 -3.01 -3.19 -17.17
N VAL A 92 -2.52 -4.25 -17.81
CA VAL A 92 -3.22 -4.94 -18.90
C VAL A 92 -4.54 -5.50 -18.37
N ARG A 93 -4.49 -6.21 -17.24
CA ARG A 93 -5.65 -6.77 -16.55
C ARG A 93 -6.74 -5.74 -16.23
N VAL A 94 -6.38 -4.63 -15.59
CA VAL A 94 -7.33 -3.55 -15.25
C VAL A 94 -7.88 -2.86 -16.49
N THR A 95 -7.02 -2.59 -17.47
CA THR A 95 -7.44 -1.90 -18.69
C THR A 95 -8.44 -2.73 -19.48
N ALA A 96 -8.14 -4.01 -19.71
CA ALA A 96 -9.06 -4.91 -20.40
C ALA A 96 -10.39 -5.06 -19.64
N SER A 97 -10.35 -5.16 -18.31
CA SER A 97 -11.54 -5.18 -17.46
C SER A 97 -12.37 -3.91 -17.58
N ALA A 98 -11.73 -2.74 -17.67
CA ALA A 98 -12.42 -1.47 -17.86
C ALA A 98 -13.07 -1.37 -19.25
N VAL A 99 -12.37 -1.74 -20.32
CA VAL A 99 -12.90 -1.74 -21.69
C VAL A 99 -14.08 -2.71 -21.81
N LEU A 100 -13.94 -3.94 -21.30
CA LEU A 100 -15.03 -4.91 -21.27
C LEU A 100 -16.24 -4.39 -20.47
N GLY A 101 -15.98 -3.72 -19.34
CA GLY A 101 -17.01 -3.10 -18.52
C GLY A 101 -17.77 -1.97 -19.21
N TRP A 102 -17.09 -1.10 -19.96
CA TRP A 102 -17.76 -0.10 -20.80
C TRP A 102 -18.67 -0.72 -21.86
N ARG A 103 -18.27 -1.85 -22.44
CA ARG A 103 -19.08 -2.56 -23.45
C ARG A 103 -20.29 -3.27 -22.86
N THR A 104 -20.11 -3.88 -21.68
CA THR A 104 -21.11 -4.75 -21.06
C THR A 104 -22.00 -4.05 -20.03
N SER A 105 -21.55 -2.93 -19.46
CA SER A 105 -22.24 -2.17 -18.42
C SER A 105 -21.97 -0.65 -18.53
N PRO A 106 -22.24 -0.01 -19.69
CA PRO A 106 -21.90 1.39 -19.92
C PRO A 106 -22.56 2.36 -18.93
N GLN A 107 -23.80 2.09 -18.49
CA GLN A 107 -24.51 2.94 -17.54
C GLN A 107 -23.86 2.92 -16.16
N LEU A 108 -23.33 1.78 -15.72
CA LEU A 108 -22.62 1.64 -14.45
C LEU A 108 -21.33 2.46 -14.46
N PHE A 109 -20.54 2.30 -15.53
CA PHE A 109 -19.30 3.04 -15.70
C PHE A 109 -19.54 4.54 -15.75
N GLN A 110 -20.50 4.97 -16.58
CA GLN A 110 -20.87 6.38 -16.68
C GLN A 110 -21.33 6.94 -15.33
N ALA A 111 -22.17 6.21 -14.58
CA ALA A 111 -22.60 6.64 -13.25
C ALA A 111 -21.43 6.81 -12.26
N ILE A 112 -20.39 5.97 -12.35
CA ILE A 112 -19.18 6.09 -11.53
C ILE A 112 -18.32 7.25 -11.99
N GLN A 113 -18.19 7.52 -13.30
CA GLN A 113 -17.44 8.67 -13.80
C GLN A 113 -18.14 10.00 -13.45
N ASP A 114 -19.46 10.05 -13.53
CA ASP A 114 -20.26 11.27 -13.28
C ASP A 114 -20.52 11.54 -11.80
N ALA A 115 -20.24 10.56 -10.91
CA ALA A 115 -20.51 10.72 -9.49
C ALA A 115 -19.77 11.94 -8.92
N THR A 116 -20.53 12.89 -8.37
CA THR A 116 -19.95 14.11 -7.80
C THR A 116 -19.49 13.85 -6.36
N PRO A 117 -18.30 14.32 -5.99
CA PRO A 117 -17.82 14.19 -4.61
C PRO A 117 -18.64 15.07 -3.66
N VAL A 118 -18.90 14.56 -2.47
CA VAL A 118 -19.54 15.28 -1.38
C VAL A 118 -18.55 15.41 -0.23
N GLN A 119 -18.41 16.61 0.31
CA GLN A 119 -17.53 16.82 1.44
C GLN A 119 -18.14 16.21 2.72
N ALA A 120 -17.45 15.24 3.31
CA ALA A 120 -17.79 14.68 4.60
C ALA A 120 -17.49 15.67 5.73
N ARG A 121 -18.06 15.43 6.92
CA ARG A 121 -17.75 16.22 8.13
C ARG A 121 -16.26 16.19 8.51
N SER A 122 -15.54 15.14 8.10
CA SER A 122 -14.09 15.01 8.26
C SER A 122 -13.29 15.87 7.27
N GLY A 123 -13.93 16.56 6.34
CA GLY A 123 -13.29 17.31 5.26
C GLY A 123 -12.92 16.45 4.04
N ARG A 124 -12.95 15.11 4.15
CA ARG A 124 -12.69 14.19 3.05
C ARG A 124 -13.76 14.28 1.97
N GLN A 125 -13.38 14.15 0.71
CA GLN A 125 -14.34 13.95 -0.37
C GLN A 125 -14.83 12.50 -0.37
N ASP A 126 -16.14 12.30 -0.28
CA ASP A 126 -16.78 11.00 -0.40
C ASP A 126 -17.54 10.93 -1.73
N LEU A 127 -17.47 9.78 -2.40
CA LEU A 127 -18.37 9.49 -3.51
C LEU A 127 -19.43 8.51 -3.03
N ARG A 128 -20.65 9.00 -2.85
CA ARG A 128 -21.80 8.21 -2.36
C ARG A 128 -22.76 7.99 -3.51
N HIS A 129 -22.66 6.84 -4.14
CA HIS A 129 -23.55 6.45 -5.23
C HIS A 129 -23.76 4.93 -5.22
N GLU A 130 -24.97 4.46 -5.51
CA GLU A 130 -25.31 3.03 -5.51
C GLU A 130 -24.44 2.21 -6.47
N ALA A 131 -24.01 2.84 -7.58
CA ALA A 131 -23.09 2.26 -8.55
C ALA A 131 -21.81 1.67 -7.92
N PHE A 132 -21.22 2.33 -6.92
CA PHE A 132 -20.02 1.82 -6.25
C PHE A 132 -20.29 0.49 -5.51
N SER A 133 -21.53 0.28 -5.07
CA SER A 133 -21.96 -0.95 -4.40
C SER A 133 -22.22 -2.12 -5.34
N GLN A 134 -22.21 -1.94 -6.66
CA GLN A 134 -22.38 -3.05 -7.59
C GLN A 134 -21.18 -4.01 -7.59
N PRO A 135 -21.33 -5.32 -7.90
CA PRO A 135 -20.22 -6.28 -7.86
C PRO A 135 -19.15 -6.04 -8.94
N ASN A 136 -19.55 -5.54 -10.11
CA ASN A 136 -18.71 -5.29 -11.28
C ASN A 136 -18.26 -3.82 -11.40
N SER A 137 -18.45 -3.00 -10.36
CA SER A 137 -18.08 -1.58 -10.37
C SER A 137 -16.57 -1.34 -10.38
N ARG A 138 -15.77 -2.31 -9.91
CA ARG A 138 -14.34 -2.12 -9.62
C ARG A 138 -13.53 -1.55 -10.78
N PRO A 139 -13.62 -2.09 -12.02
CA PRO A 139 -12.77 -1.58 -13.07
C PRO A 139 -13.11 -0.12 -13.42
N ALA A 140 -14.37 0.32 -13.24
CA ALA A 140 -14.76 1.72 -13.38
C ALA A 140 -14.19 2.60 -12.27
N VAL A 141 -14.15 2.09 -11.02
CA VAL A 141 -13.55 2.81 -9.89
C VAL A 141 -12.04 2.98 -10.10
N VAL A 142 -11.34 1.92 -10.49
CA VAL A 142 -9.89 1.97 -10.77
C VAL A 142 -9.63 2.87 -11.98
N GLU A 143 -10.42 2.78 -13.04
CA GLU A 143 -10.30 3.64 -14.20
C GLU A 143 -10.44 5.12 -13.81
N ARG A 144 -11.46 5.48 -13.02
CA ARG A 144 -11.62 6.86 -12.52
C ARG A 144 -10.44 7.28 -11.65
N LEU A 145 -9.99 6.41 -10.74
CA LEU A 145 -8.86 6.67 -9.85
C LEU A 145 -7.58 6.97 -10.65
N LEU A 146 -7.33 6.23 -11.73
CA LEU A 146 -6.14 6.37 -12.56
C LEU A 146 -6.29 7.49 -13.62
N HIS A 147 -7.49 8.02 -13.85
CA HIS A 147 -7.72 9.06 -14.84
C HIS A 147 -7.42 10.47 -14.30
N GLY A 148 -6.52 11.18 -14.96
CA GLY A 148 -5.80 12.34 -14.42
C GLY A 148 -6.52 13.68 -14.35
N SER A 149 -7.86 13.74 -14.36
CA SER A 149 -8.61 15.01 -14.24
C SER A 149 -9.13 15.30 -12.84
N ASP A 150 -9.32 14.28 -12.00
CA ASP A 150 -9.77 14.46 -10.63
C ASP A 150 -8.64 15.00 -9.74
N SER A 151 -8.99 15.89 -8.79
CA SER A 151 -8.04 16.34 -7.76
C SER A 151 -7.65 15.19 -6.82
N SER A 152 -6.52 15.30 -6.12
CA SER A 152 -6.10 14.29 -5.13
C SER A 152 -7.19 13.99 -4.11
N ALA A 153 -7.92 15.04 -3.69
CA ALA A 153 -9.01 14.93 -2.73
C ALA A 153 -10.16 14.07 -3.28
N VAL A 154 -10.54 14.26 -4.54
CA VAL A 154 -11.59 13.42 -5.16
C VAL A 154 -11.07 11.99 -5.36
N ARG A 155 -9.84 11.84 -5.85
CA ARG A 155 -9.20 10.54 -6.07
C ARG A 155 -9.08 9.73 -4.78
N SER A 156 -8.80 10.36 -3.64
CA SER A 156 -8.76 9.67 -2.35
C SER A 156 -10.15 9.14 -1.94
N GLY A 157 -11.21 9.88 -2.25
CA GLY A 157 -12.60 9.43 -2.14
C GLY A 157 -12.96 8.28 -3.08
N VAL A 158 -12.43 8.30 -4.31
CA VAL A 158 -12.60 7.21 -5.29
C VAL A 158 -11.90 5.94 -4.78
N ALA A 159 -10.66 6.06 -4.32
CA ALA A 159 -9.86 4.94 -3.81
C ALA A 159 -10.56 4.23 -2.64
N VAL A 160 -11.29 4.96 -1.80
CA VAL A 160 -12.03 4.38 -0.67
C VAL A 160 -13.19 3.47 -1.10
N ASN A 161 -13.67 3.61 -2.34
CA ASN A 161 -14.73 2.77 -2.86
C ASN A 161 -14.23 1.41 -3.42
N LEU A 162 -12.96 1.08 -3.23
CA LEU A 162 -12.36 -0.18 -3.66
C LEU A 162 -12.51 -1.34 -2.64
N VAL A 163 -13.15 -1.12 -1.49
CA VAL A 163 -13.27 -2.11 -0.39
C VAL A 163 -14.01 -3.39 -0.79
N GLY A 164 -13.46 -4.54 -0.37
CA GLY A 164 -14.24 -5.74 -0.02
C GLY A 164 -14.90 -6.44 -1.19
N LYS A 165 -14.23 -6.46 -2.35
CA LYS A 165 -14.82 -6.91 -3.58
C LYS A 165 -13.85 -7.93 -4.23
N GLY A 166 -13.95 -9.21 -3.90
CA GLY A 166 -13.40 -10.34 -4.68
C GLY A 166 -11.86 -10.51 -4.70
N ASP A 167 -11.42 -11.57 -5.38
CA ASP A 167 -10.06 -12.10 -5.34
C ASP A 167 -9.08 -11.22 -6.17
N ASP A 168 -7.86 -11.01 -5.64
CA ASP A 168 -6.72 -10.23 -6.19
C ASP A 168 -6.76 -8.68 -6.12
N TRP A 169 -7.72 -8.07 -5.40
CA TRP A 169 -7.70 -6.60 -5.19
C TRP A 169 -6.48 -6.13 -4.38
N GLY A 170 -6.07 -6.90 -3.36
CA GLY A 170 -4.96 -6.52 -2.50
C GLY A 170 -3.69 -6.23 -3.31
N SER A 171 -3.29 -7.17 -4.15
CA SER A 171 -2.12 -7.04 -5.04
C SER A 171 -2.23 -5.84 -5.97
N LEU A 172 -3.38 -5.65 -6.62
CA LEU A 172 -3.62 -4.47 -7.46
C LEU A 172 -3.47 -3.15 -6.66
N THR A 173 -3.96 -3.12 -5.42
CA THR A 173 -3.84 -1.93 -4.55
C THR A 173 -2.39 -1.59 -4.28
N VAL A 174 -1.57 -2.61 -4.01
CA VAL A 174 -0.13 -2.47 -3.76
C VAL A 174 0.57 -1.89 -4.98
N HIS A 175 0.23 -2.36 -6.18
CA HIS A 175 0.75 -1.80 -7.43
C HIS A 175 0.36 -0.34 -7.64
N ILE A 176 -0.91 0.01 -7.43
CA ILE A 176 -1.37 1.41 -7.54
C ILE A 176 -0.69 2.28 -6.49
N LEU A 177 -0.57 1.79 -5.24
CA LEU A 177 0.10 2.48 -4.14
C LEU A 177 1.55 2.84 -4.50
N ALA A 178 2.29 1.92 -5.11
CA ALA A 178 3.69 2.10 -5.50
C ALA A 178 3.89 3.20 -6.57
N GLU A 179 2.88 3.43 -7.42
CA GLU A 179 2.96 4.40 -8.52
C GLU A 179 2.22 5.72 -8.23
N GLU A 180 1.47 5.76 -7.14
CA GLU A 180 0.65 6.91 -6.79
C GLU A 180 1.48 8.08 -6.28
N ARG A 181 1.35 9.24 -6.94
CA ARG A 181 2.12 10.45 -6.61
C ARG A 181 1.56 11.21 -5.41
N SER A 182 0.25 11.17 -5.20
CA SER A 182 -0.40 11.90 -4.13
C SER A 182 -0.40 11.13 -2.81
N ALA A 183 0.23 11.69 -1.78
CA ALA A 183 0.22 11.15 -0.43
C ALA A 183 -1.20 10.91 0.11
N GLU A 184 -2.13 11.83 -0.19
CA GLU A 184 -3.54 11.70 0.22
C GLU A 184 -4.21 10.45 -0.36
N VAL A 185 -3.93 10.14 -1.62
CA VAL A 185 -4.44 8.93 -2.28
C VAL A 185 -3.73 7.70 -1.74
N ARG A 186 -2.41 7.75 -1.50
CA ARG A 186 -1.66 6.65 -0.88
C ARG A 186 -2.19 6.29 0.51
N VAL A 187 -2.50 7.29 1.34
CA VAL A 187 -3.17 7.09 2.64
C VAL A 187 -4.52 6.39 2.48
N ALA A 188 -5.31 6.78 1.49
CA ALA A 188 -6.59 6.13 1.21
C ALA A 188 -6.41 4.66 0.81
N LEU A 189 -5.45 4.36 -0.08
CA LEU A 189 -5.12 2.99 -0.50
C LEU A 189 -4.65 2.13 0.68
N LEU A 190 -3.76 2.65 1.53
CA LEU A 190 -3.32 1.96 2.76
C LEU A 190 -4.46 1.72 3.75
N TRP A 191 -5.43 2.64 3.84
CA TRP A 191 -6.62 2.37 4.63
C TRP A 191 -7.33 1.15 4.06
N MET A 192 -7.58 1.10 2.74
CA MET A 192 -8.33 0.02 2.10
C MET A 192 -7.65 -1.34 2.25
N LEU A 193 -6.31 -1.37 2.21
CA LEU A 193 -5.53 -2.59 2.40
C LEU A 193 -5.77 -3.26 3.76
N ARG A 194 -6.30 -2.56 4.77
CA ARG A 194 -6.69 -3.19 6.05
C ARG A 194 -7.78 -4.25 5.91
N GLY A 195 -8.59 -4.19 4.84
CA GLY A 195 -9.61 -5.18 4.53
C GLY A 195 -9.24 -6.10 3.36
N ALA A 196 -8.00 -6.04 2.88
CA ALA A 196 -7.50 -6.92 1.82
C ALA A 196 -7.03 -8.27 2.39
N GLU A 197 -6.60 -9.16 1.50
CA GLU A 197 -5.87 -10.37 1.90
C GLU A 197 -4.63 -10.00 2.73
N ALA A 198 -4.32 -10.86 3.69
CA ALA A 198 -3.29 -10.65 4.69
C ALA A 198 -1.92 -10.28 4.09
N GLN A 199 -1.47 -10.97 3.04
CA GLN A 199 -0.17 -10.70 2.42
C GLN A 199 -0.15 -9.32 1.75
N ALA A 200 -1.15 -8.98 0.96
CA ALA A 200 -1.22 -7.67 0.32
C ALA A 200 -1.31 -6.51 1.32
N ALA A 201 -1.96 -6.73 2.46
CA ALA A 201 -1.96 -5.75 3.55
C ALA A 201 -0.56 -5.51 4.11
N MET A 202 0.26 -6.56 4.24
CA MET A 202 1.66 -6.46 4.70
C MET A 202 2.55 -5.83 3.63
N ASP A 203 2.46 -6.26 2.37
CA ASP A 203 3.26 -5.69 1.27
C ASP A 203 3.02 -4.18 1.13
N GLY A 204 1.75 -3.76 1.15
CA GLY A 204 1.44 -2.33 1.08
C GLY A 204 1.83 -1.57 2.34
N ALA A 205 1.68 -2.17 3.54
CA ALA A 205 2.17 -1.54 4.77
C ALA A 205 3.70 -1.35 4.74
N GLN A 206 4.45 -2.34 4.24
CA GLN A 206 5.90 -2.25 4.10
C GLN A 206 6.30 -1.10 3.16
N LEU A 207 5.65 -0.98 1.99
CA LEU A 207 5.84 0.17 1.09
C LEU A 207 5.52 1.49 1.80
N GLY A 208 4.41 1.54 2.53
CA GLY A 208 3.95 2.74 3.22
C GLY A 208 4.88 3.19 4.36
N LEU A 209 5.53 2.26 5.07
CA LEU A 209 6.49 2.57 6.14
C LEU A 209 7.75 3.27 5.61
N MET A 210 8.11 3.02 4.35
CA MET A 210 9.26 3.64 3.67
C MET A 210 8.88 4.89 2.86
N ASP A 211 7.64 5.38 2.99
CA ASP A 211 7.16 6.50 2.18
C ASP A 211 7.84 7.82 2.53
N THR A 212 8.05 8.67 1.53
CA THR A 212 8.59 10.03 1.73
C THR A 212 7.68 10.94 2.56
N ASP A 213 6.36 10.72 2.54
CA ASP A 213 5.38 11.53 3.27
C ASP A 213 5.05 10.92 4.64
N ALA A 214 5.21 11.72 5.70
CA ALA A 214 4.98 11.28 7.07
C ALA A 214 3.54 10.83 7.34
N THR A 215 2.54 11.39 6.62
CA THR A 215 1.14 10.98 6.77
C THR A 215 0.92 9.56 6.25
N VAL A 216 1.63 9.19 5.18
CA VAL A 216 1.61 7.83 4.62
C VAL A 216 2.29 6.87 5.59
N ARG A 217 3.49 7.21 6.10
CA ARG A 217 4.21 6.40 7.11
C ARG A 217 3.39 6.16 8.38
N ALA A 218 2.74 7.20 8.90
CA ALA A 218 1.86 7.09 10.07
C ALA A 218 0.63 6.21 9.78
N GLN A 219 0.02 6.32 8.60
CA GLN A 219 -1.06 5.43 8.19
C GLN A 219 -0.58 3.97 8.04
N ALA A 220 0.63 3.75 7.54
CA ALA A 220 1.23 2.41 7.44
C ALA A 220 1.45 1.80 8.83
N CYS A 221 2.01 2.55 9.78
CA CYS A 221 2.15 2.12 11.18
C CYS A 221 0.81 1.65 11.76
N ARG A 222 -0.27 2.41 11.52
CA ARG A 222 -1.63 2.01 11.92
C ARG A 222 -2.08 0.74 11.23
N THR A 223 -1.88 0.61 9.92
CA THR A 223 -2.25 -0.59 9.17
C THR A 223 -1.57 -1.83 9.77
N VAL A 224 -0.28 -1.77 10.10
CA VAL A 224 0.44 -2.86 10.78
C VAL A 224 -0.19 -3.18 12.14
N GLY A 225 -0.36 -2.18 13.02
CA GLY A 225 -0.82 -2.42 14.39
C GLY A 225 -2.25 -2.95 14.53
N TYR A 226 -3.07 -2.84 13.49
CA TYR A 226 -4.43 -3.38 13.47
C TYR A 226 -4.56 -4.74 12.76
N HIS A 227 -3.49 -5.23 12.13
CA HIS A 227 -3.56 -6.41 11.28
C HIS A 227 -3.02 -7.66 12.01
N PRO A 228 -3.63 -8.84 11.82
CA PRO A 228 -3.17 -10.08 12.48
C PRO A 228 -1.71 -10.46 12.18
N LEU A 229 -1.22 -10.16 10.96
CA LEU A 229 0.18 -10.40 10.58
C LEU A 229 1.12 -9.24 10.93
N GLY A 230 0.65 -8.20 11.64
CA GLY A 230 1.47 -7.03 11.93
C GLY A 230 2.74 -7.31 12.72
N ALA A 231 2.82 -8.44 13.42
CA ALA A 231 4.02 -8.90 14.12
C ALA A 231 5.23 -9.11 13.18
N GLU A 232 4.99 -9.37 11.88
CA GLU A 232 6.06 -9.54 10.89
C GLU A 232 6.82 -8.24 10.60
N LEU A 233 6.21 -7.09 10.89
CA LEU A 233 6.77 -5.76 10.63
C LEU A 233 7.17 -5.01 11.92
N VAL A 234 7.45 -5.75 13.00
CA VAL A 234 7.91 -5.15 14.27
C VAL A 234 9.24 -4.41 14.09
N SER A 235 10.17 -4.95 13.30
CA SER A 235 11.45 -4.30 13.03
C SER A 235 11.29 -2.92 12.38
N GLU A 236 10.36 -2.81 11.43
CA GLU A 236 10.03 -1.55 10.77
C GLU A 236 9.32 -0.59 11.70
N LEU A 237 8.43 -1.07 12.58
CA LEU A 237 7.81 -0.24 13.61
C LEU A 237 8.81 0.26 14.65
N LEU A 238 9.83 -0.54 15.00
CA LEU A 238 10.92 -0.11 15.87
C LEU A 238 11.71 1.04 15.23
N ASN A 239 12.04 0.95 13.94
CA ASN A 239 12.68 2.04 13.21
C ASN A 239 11.80 3.31 13.19
N ALA A 240 10.48 3.15 13.07
CA ALA A 240 9.53 4.27 13.05
C ALA A 240 9.39 4.99 14.41
N LEU A 241 9.91 4.44 15.51
CA LEU A 241 10.02 5.15 16.79
C LEU A 241 11.02 6.31 16.75
N ASP A 242 11.94 6.30 15.79
CA ASP A 242 12.96 7.35 15.59
C ASP A 242 12.64 8.29 14.42
N ASP A 243 11.42 8.22 13.87
CA ASP A 243 11.00 9.07 12.74
C ASP A 243 11.03 10.57 13.10
N ASP A 244 11.38 11.43 12.13
CA ASP A 244 11.40 12.88 12.31
C ASP A 244 10.01 13.45 12.68
N ASP A 245 8.93 12.84 12.16
CA ASP A 245 7.56 13.26 12.43
C ASP A 245 6.98 12.58 13.68
N GLY A 246 6.56 13.38 14.65
CA GLY A 246 6.03 12.87 15.91
C GLY A 246 4.71 12.09 15.79
N ARG A 247 3.94 12.24 14.71
CA ARG A 247 2.75 11.40 14.46
C ARG A 247 3.16 9.99 14.07
N VAL A 248 4.23 9.85 13.28
CA VAL A 248 4.78 8.54 12.91
C VAL A 248 5.28 7.83 14.17
N ARG A 249 6.10 8.51 14.99
CA ARG A 249 6.58 7.97 16.28
C ARG A 249 5.43 7.53 17.19
N ALA A 250 4.39 8.36 17.31
CA ALA A 250 3.23 8.07 18.13
C ALA A 250 2.43 6.86 17.63
N ASP A 251 2.23 6.76 16.31
CA ASP A 251 1.54 5.64 15.68
C ASP A 251 2.35 4.34 15.78
N ALA A 252 3.69 4.42 15.64
CA ALA A 252 4.60 3.30 15.85
C ALA A 252 4.52 2.76 17.29
N ALA A 253 4.66 3.64 18.29
CA ALA A 253 4.56 3.26 19.70
C ALA A 253 3.20 2.63 20.03
N ARG A 254 2.12 3.21 19.50
CA ARG A 254 0.77 2.65 19.66
C ARG A 254 0.64 1.26 19.06
N SER A 255 1.14 1.06 17.85
CA SER A 255 1.06 -0.21 17.13
C SER A 255 1.86 -1.31 17.82
N LEU A 256 3.10 -1.03 18.26
CA LEU A 256 3.92 -1.96 19.05
C LEU A 256 3.19 -2.42 20.32
N GLY A 257 2.54 -1.49 21.02
CA GLY A 257 1.74 -1.81 22.20
C GLY A 257 0.45 -2.60 21.92
N TRP A 258 -0.11 -2.55 20.70
CA TRP A 258 -1.26 -3.37 20.31
C TRP A 258 -0.85 -4.76 19.88
N LEU A 259 0.26 -4.86 19.16
CA LEU A 259 0.86 -6.13 18.75
C LEU A 259 1.44 -6.92 19.92
N ARG A 260 1.62 -6.26 21.08
CA ARG A 260 2.28 -6.83 22.26
C ARG A 260 3.72 -7.29 21.94
N ALA A 261 4.44 -6.50 21.17
CA ALA A 261 5.84 -6.74 20.82
C ALA A 261 6.74 -6.54 22.05
N GLU A 262 7.02 -7.61 22.79
CA GLU A 262 7.82 -7.58 24.02
C GLU A 262 9.24 -7.02 23.79
N GLU A 263 9.82 -7.32 22.62
CA GLU A 263 11.13 -6.82 22.17
C GLU A 263 11.19 -5.30 22.04
N ALA A 264 10.04 -4.62 21.93
CA ALA A 264 9.96 -3.16 21.85
C ALA A 264 10.05 -2.45 23.21
N SER A 265 10.02 -3.19 24.32
CA SER A 265 9.90 -2.61 25.67
C SER A 265 10.99 -1.57 25.97
N ASP A 266 12.24 -1.84 25.59
CA ASP A 266 13.36 -0.91 25.78
C ASP A 266 13.32 0.26 24.78
N ALA A 267 12.98 -0.03 23.51
CA ALA A 267 12.91 0.98 22.45
C ALA A 267 11.80 2.01 22.67
N LEU A 268 10.76 1.69 23.44
CA LEU A 268 9.66 2.62 23.76
C LEU A 268 10.02 3.65 24.84
N VAL A 269 11.05 3.41 25.65
CA VAL A 269 11.44 4.26 26.80
C VAL A 269 11.79 5.69 26.40
N PRO A 270 12.57 5.95 25.33
CA PRO A 270 12.86 7.32 24.87
C PRO A 270 11.59 8.13 24.57
N GLY A 271 10.53 7.47 24.09
CA GLY A 271 9.26 8.13 23.79
C GLY A 271 8.55 8.71 25.02
N LEU A 272 8.90 8.31 26.25
CA LEU A 272 8.35 8.87 27.48
C LEU A 272 8.75 10.32 27.73
N VAL A 273 9.80 10.83 27.08
CA VAL A 273 10.26 12.22 27.17
C VAL A 273 10.20 12.96 25.84
N ASP A 274 9.49 12.40 24.85
CA ASP A 274 9.33 13.01 23.53
C ASP A 274 8.68 14.40 23.64
N PRO A 275 9.08 15.40 22.83
CA PRO A 275 8.43 16.72 22.83
C PRO A 275 6.93 16.65 22.49
N VAL A 276 6.51 15.68 21.70
CA VAL A 276 5.12 15.50 21.26
C VAL A 276 4.32 14.72 22.31
N PRO A 277 3.25 15.31 22.89
CA PRO A 277 2.45 14.65 23.92
C PRO A 277 1.83 13.31 23.50
N GLU A 278 1.43 13.19 22.23
CA GLU A 278 0.90 11.95 21.67
C GLU A 278 1.93 10.81 21.76
N VAL A 279 3.21 11.08 21.50
CA VAL A 279 4.28 10.08 21.59
C VAL A 279 4.43 9.63 23.04
N ARG A 280 4.55 10.56 23.99
CA ARG A 280 4.62 10.24 25.43
C ARG A 280 3.45 9.39 25.89
N LEU A 281 2.24 9.77 25.51
CA LEU A 281 1.03 9.04 25.85
C LEU A 281 1.03 7.61 25.28
N HIS A 282 1.45 7.44 24.03
CA HIS A 282 1.43 6.14 23.36
C HIS A 282 2.55 5.23 23.82
N SER A 283 3.76 5.75 24.08
CA SER A 283 4.85 5.01 24.71
C SER A 283 4.47 4.56 26.12
N LEU A 284 3.89 5.44 26.94
CA LEU A 284 3.44 5.08 28.29
C LEU A 284 2.39 3.95 28.25
N ARG A 285 1.41 4.05 27.34
CA ARG A 285 0.41 2.99 27.15
C ARG A 285 1.02 1.68 26.66
N ALA A 286 1.95 1.74 25.72
CA ALA A 286 2.59 0.56 25.16
C ALA A 286 3.41 -0.15 26.23
N ILE A 287 4.28 0.57 26.94
CA ILE A 287 5.08 0.00 28.03
C ILE A 287 4.17 -0.59 29.13
N SER A 288 3.11 0.11 29.55
CA SER A 288 2.19 -0.44 30.56
C SER A 288 1.48 -1.75 30.14
N ARG A 289 1.37 -2.01 28.83
CA ARG A 289 0.79 -3.25 28.30
C ARG A 289 1.82 -4.36 28.20
N LEU A 290 3.06 -4.03 27.84
CA LEU A 290 4.16 -4.97 27.66
C LEU A 290 4.81 -5.35 29.00
N ASP A 291 4.85 -4.42 29.93
CA ASP A 291 5.31 -4.59 31.31
C ASP A 291 4.20 -4.20 32.30
N PRO A 292 3.23 -5.10 32.55
CA PRO A 292 2.18 -4.85 33.54
C PRO A 292 2.70 -4.68 34.97
N SER A 293 3.94 -5.11 35.26
CA SER A 293 4.56 -4.88 36.57
C SER A 293 5.03 -3.44 36.77
N GLY A 294 5.13 -2.67 35.69
CA GLY A 294 5.46 -1.25 35.70
C GLY A 294 6.91 -0.94 36.09
N TYR A 295 7.77 -1.94 36.28
CA TYR A 295 9.17 -1.75 36.70
C TYR A 295 9.91 -0.76 35.80
N ARG A 296 9.69 -0.85 34.48
CA ARG A 296 10.33 0.04 33.50
C ARG A 296 9.86 1.49 33.59
N LEU A 297 8.69 1.74 34.16
CA LEU A 297 8.11 3.08 34.29
C LEU A 297 8.54 3.80 35.56
N VAL A 298 9.02 3.09 36.60
CA VAL A 298 9.36 3.67 37.90
C VAL A 298 10.23 4.94 37.81
N PRO A 299 11.30 4.99 36.99
CA PRO A 299 12.12 6.21 36.88
C PRO A 299 11.40 7.43 36.30
N TRP A 300 10.30 7.20 35.58
CA TRP A 300 9.62 8.21 34.77
C TRP A 300 8.28 8.66 35.36
N LEU A 301 7.66 7.86 36.24
CA LEU A 301 6.32 8.12 36.75
C LEU A 301 6.20 9.49 37.42
N GLY A 302 7.17 9.91 38.24
CA GLY A 302 7.14 11.23 38.88
C GLY A 302 7.04 12.37 37.86
N THR A 303 7.92 12.38 36.86
CA THR A 303 7.90 13.37 35.78
C THR A 303 6.61 13.31 34.97
N LEU A 304 6.13 12.11 34.64
CA LEU A 304 4.94 11.92 33.81
C LEU A 304 3.65 12.27 34.55
N MET A 305 3.59 12.16 35.89
CA MET A 305 2.44 12.58 36.69
C MET A 305 2.22 14.10 36.67
N ASP A 306 3.30 14.87 36.49
CA ASP A 306 3.31 16.33 36.37
C ASP A 306 3.34 16.82 34.90
N ASP A 307 3.09 15.92 33.95
CA ASP A 307 3.09 16.23 32.52
C ASP A 307 2.04 17.31 32.17
N GLN A 308 2.42 18.23 31.27
CA GLN A 308 1.55 19.30 30.80
C GLN A 308 0.32 18.77 30.05
N ASP A 309 0.44 17.61 29.40
CA ASP A 309 -0.69 16.92 28.80
C ASP A 309 -1.46 16.12 29.85
N SER A 310 -2.68 16.57 30.12
CA SER A 310 -3.55 15.96 31.12
C SER A 310 -3.86 14.48 30.89
N ARG A 311 -3.75 13.96 29.66
CA ARG A 311 -3.94 12.53 29.36
C ARG A 311 -2.75 11.71 29.83
N VAL A 312 -1.53 12.24 29.63
CA VAL A 312 -0.28 11.62 30.12
C VAL A 312 -0.27 11.62 31.65
N ALA A 313 -0.45 12.78 32.26
CA ALA A 313 -0.49 12.95 33.72
C ALA A 313 -1.53 12.07 34.42
N ARG A 314 -2.71 11.91 33.82
CA ARG A 314 -3.77 11.06 34.38
C ARG A 314 -3.44 9.57 34.26
N LEU A 315 -2.82 9.15 33.16
CA LEU A 315 -2.42 7.76 32.99
C LEU A 315 -1.26 7.41 33.93
N ALA A 316 -0.26 8.27 34.05
CA ALA A 316 0.87 8.07 34.94
C ALA A 316 0.42 7.93 36.41
N ARG A 317 -0.46 8.81 36.89
CA ARG A 317 -1.05 8.70 38.24
C ARG A 317 -1.75 7.37 38.47
N ARG A 318 -2.57 6.94 37.50
CA ARG A 318 -3.24 5.63 37.59
C ARG A 318 -2.26 4.46 37.69
N LEU A 319 -1.17 4.50 36.93
CA LEU A 319 -0.14 3.45 36.93
C LEU A 319 0.72 3.47 38.19
N HIS A 320 0.85 4.62 38.86
CA HIS A 320 1.51 4.74 40.15
C HIS A 320 0.67 4.16 41.30
N ASP A 321 -0.65 4.28 41.22
CA ASP A 321 -1.58 3.83 42.26
C ASP A 321 -1.93 2.32 42.18
N GLN A 322 -1.43 1.59 41.16
CA GLN A 322 -1.67 0.15 40.92
C GLN A 322 -0.55 -0.71 41.49
#